data_AF-A0A2E0BNI3-F1
#
_entry.id   AF-A0A2E0BNI3-F1
#
_cell.length_a   1.000
_cell.length_b   1.000
_cell.length_c   1.000
_cell.angle_alpha   90.00
_cell.angle_beta   90.00
_cell.angle_gamma   90.00
#
_symmetry.space_group_name_H-M   'P 1'
#
loop_
_entity.id
_entity.type
_entity.pdbx_description
1 polymer ?
#
loop_
_entity_poly.entity_id
_entity_poly.type
_entity_poly.pdbx_seq_one_letter_code
_entity_poly.pdbx_strand_id
1 'polypeptide(L)' 'MSLNNYLKKLKSKHLTLKDNIKSAQANLKTDDKNIVLMKKMKLRIKEKIFRMEQNFN' A
#
# COMPACT_ATOMS: atom_id res chain seq x y z
N MET A 1 -6.69 -3.03 -21.88
CA MET A 1 -6.28 -2.80 -20.47
C MET A 1 -6.95 -3.83 -19.59
N SER A 2 -6.21 -4.84 -19.11
CA SER A 2 -6.79 -5.93 -18.31
C SER A 2 -6.79 -5.58 -16.82
N LEU A 3 -7.82 -6.02 -16.10
CA LEU A 3 -7.94 -5.97 -14.64
C LEU A 3 -6.69 -6.52 -13.92
N ASN A 4 -6.03 -7.53 -14.51
CA ASN A 4 -4.76 -8.07 -14.03
C ASN A 4 -3.65 -7.01 -13.96
N ASN A 5 -3.60 -6.09 -14.93
CA ASN A 5 -2.62 -5.00 -14.92
C ASN A 5 -2.92 -3.99 -13.82
N TYR A 6 -4.20 -3.73 -13.54
CA TYR A 6 -4.62 -2.86 -12.44
C TYR A 6 -4.29 -3.47 -11.08
N LEU A 7 -4.56 -4.77 -10.88
CA LEU A 7 -4.22 -5.49 -9.66
C LEU A 7 -2.70 -5.53 -9.43
N LYS A 8 -1.92 -5.78 -10.50
CA LYS A 8 -0.45 -5.74 -10.46
C LYS A 8 0.08 -4.38 -10.01
N LYS A 9 -0.50 -3.28 -10.53
CA LYS A 9 -0.16 -1.91 -10.11
C LYS A 9 -0.50 -1.65 -8.64
N LEU A 10 -1.66 -2.11 -8.16
CA LEU A 10 -2.03 -1.98 -6.74
C LEU A 10 -1.06 -2.74 -5.83
N LYS A 11 -0.72 -3.99 -6.18
CA LYS A 11 0.26 -4.80 -5.44
C LYS A 11 1.62 -4.13 -5.39
N SER A 12 2.10 -3.60 -6.51
CA SER A 12 3.36 -2.82 -6.57
C SER A 12 3.31 -1.59 -5.67
N LYS A 13 2.23 -0.79 -5.72
CA LYS A 13 2.07 0.39 -4.86
C LYS A 13 2.04 0.04 -3.36
N HIS A 14 1.41 -1.08 -3.00
CA HIS A 14 1.40 -1.60 -1.64
C HIS A 14 2.81 -1.98 -1.15
N LEU A 15 3.63 -2.59 -2.02
CA LEU A 15 5.03 -2.92 -1.72
C LEU A 15 5.85 -1.64 -1.51
N THR A 16 5.77 -0.68 -2.42
CA THR A 16 6.46 0.61 -2.28
C THR A 16 6.09 1.33 -0.98
N LEU A 17 4.81 1.35 -0.60
CA LEU A 17 4.39 1.92 0.68
C LEU A 17 4.97 1.17 1.88
N LYS A 18 5.11 -0.16 1.81
CA LYS A 18 5.77 -0.93 2.87
C LYS A 18 7.22 -0.49 3.05
N ASP A 19 7.95 -0.34 1.96
CA ASP A 19 9.37 0.00 2.00
C ASP A 19 9.55 1.47 2.44
N ASN A 20 8.72 2.38 1.95
CA ASN A 20 8.72 3.77 2.39
C ASN A 20 8.39 3.89 3.88
N ILE A 21 7.44 3.12 4.42
CA ILE A 21 7.14 3.10 5.87
C ILE A 21 8.37 2.65 6.66
N LYS A 22 9.09 1.61 6.20
CA LYS A 22 10.32 1.16 6.87
C LYS A 22 11.38 2.25 6.88
N SER A 23 11.64 2.89 5.73
CA SER A 23 12.63 3.97 5.64
C SER A 23 12.23 5.18 6.50
N ALA A 24 10.94 5.51 6.54
CA ALA A 24 10.39 6.58 7.36
C ALA A 24 10.54 6.28 8.86
N GLN A 25 10.24 5.05 9.30
CA GLN A 25 10.42 4.61 10.69
C GLN A 25 11.89 4.53 11.12
N ALA A 26 12.81 4.24 10.18
CA ALA A 26 14.24 4.22 10.45
C ALA A 26 14.85 5.64 10.59
N ASN A 27 14.16 6.65 10.07
CA ASN A 27 14.63 8.03 10.09
C ASN A 27 13.99 8.81 11.25
N LEU A 28 14.80 9.12 12.26
CA LEU A 28 14.41 9.85 13.48
C LEU A 28 13.84 11.26 13.21
N LYS A 29 14.07 11.83 12.02
CA LYS A 29 13.51 13.14 11.60
C LYS A 29 12.11 13.03 10.99
N THR A 30 11.60 11.82 10.76
CA THR A 30 10.28 11.64 10.15
C THR A 30 9.20 11.85 11.20
N ASP A 31 8.26 12.75 10.91
CA ASP A 31 7.07 12.97 11.73
C ASP A 31 6.16 11.72 11.80
N ASP A 32 5.74 11.35 13.00
CA ASP A 32 4.90 10.17 13.25
C ASP A 32 3.55 10.23 12.52
N LYS A 33 2.98 11.42 12.29
CA LYS A 33 1.71 11.56 11.56
C LYS A 33 1.87 11.14 10.10
N ASN A 34 3.03 11.38 9.50
CA ASN A 34 3.33 10.92 8.14
C ASN A 34 3.38 9.39 8.08
N ILE A 35 4.02 8.73 9.06
CA ILE A 35 4.08 7.27 9.15
C ILE A 35 2.66 6.68 9.31
N VAL A 36 1.82 7.30 10.16
CA VAL A 36 0.42 6.89 10.33
C VAL A 36 -0.37 7.04 9.03
N LEU A 37 -0.20 8.14 8.30
CA LEU A 37 -0.87 8.38 7.02
C LEU A 37 -0.47 7.33 5.98
N MET A 38 0.82 6.98 5.90
CA MET A 38 1.32 5.93 5.01
C MET A 38 0.75 4.56 5.36
N LYS A 39 0.68 4.22 6.65
CA LYS A 39 0.05 2.97 7.13
C LYS A 39 -1.43 2.90 6.74
N LYS A 40 -2.18 4.02 6.88
CA LYS A 40 -3.58 4.12 6.44
C LYS A 40 -3.72 3.93 4.93
N MET A 41 -2.86 4.55 4.13
CA MET A 41 -2.86 4.36 2.67
C MET A 41 -2.56 2.91 2.29
N LYS A 42 -1.59 2.28 2.95
CA LYS A 42 -1.24 0.88 2.75
C LYS A 42 -2.41 -0.06 3.08
N LEU A 43 -3.13 0.18 4.18
CA LEU A 43 -4.31 -0.58 4.58
C LEU A 43 -5.42 -0.48 3.52
N ARG A 44 -5.76 0.73 3.06
CA ARG A 44 -6.78 0.95 2.01
C ARG A 44 -6.45 0.21 0.72
N ILE A 45 -5.18 0.18 0.31
CA ILE A 45 -4.76 -0.56 -0.88
C ILE A 45 -4.89 -2.06 -0.65
N LYS A 46 -4.52 -2.57 0.53
CA LYS A 46 -4.68 -4.00 0.88
C LYS A 46 -6.14 -4.43 0.79
N GLU A 47 -7.05 -3.65 1.38
CA GLU A 47 -8.50 -3.91 1.32
C GLU A 47 -9.03 -3.87 -0.11
N LYS A 48 -8.56 -2.92 -0.93
CA LYS A 48 -8.94 -2.83 -2.33
C LYS A 48 -8.47 -4.04 -3.15
N ILE A 49 -7.23 -4.49 -2.94
CA ILE A 49 -6.70 -5.72 -3.56
C ILE A 49 -7.57 -6.90 -3.15
N PHE A 50 -7.83 -7.06 -1.84
CA PHE A 50 -8.65 -8.15 -1.33
C PHE A 50 -10.04 -8.18 -1.94
N ARG A 51 -10.76 -7.04 -1.97
CA ARG A 51 -12.08 -6.93 -2.61
C ARG A 51 -12.04 -7.30 -4.09
N MET A 52 -10.99 -6.90 -4.81
CA MET A 52 -10.84 -7.22 -6.22
C MET A 52 -10.52 -8.70 -6.46
N GLU A 53 -9.73 -9.32 -5.58
CA GLU A 53 -9.44 -10.76 -5.65
C GLU A 53 -10.66 -11.60 -5.28
N GLN A 54 -11.43 -11.20 -4.26
CA GLN A 54 -12.65 -11.90 -3.85
C GLN A 54 -13.76 -11.81 -4.91
N ASN A 55 -13.93 -10.66 -5.57
CA ASN A 55 -14.96 -10.51 -6.60
C ASN A 55 -14.67 -11.28 -7.91
N PHE A 56 -13.48 -11.84 -8.06
CA PHE A 56 -13.05 -12.54 -9.28
C PHE A 56 -12.93 -14.06 -9.09
N ASN A 57 -13.11 -14.55 -7.87
CA ASN A 57 -12.92 -15.94 -7.49
C ASN A 57 -14.23 -16.60 -7.09
#